data_AF-A0A0P0WIS6-F1
#
_entry.id   AF-A0A0P0WIS6-F1
#
_cell.length_a   1.000
_cell.length_b   1.000
_cell.length_c   1.000
_cell.angle_alpha   90.00
_cell.angle_beta   90.00
_cell.angle_gamma   90.00
#
_symmetry.space_group_name_H-M   'P 1'
#
loop_
_entity.id
_entity.type
_entity.pdbx_description
1 polymer ?
#
loop_
_entity_poly.entity_id
_entity_poly.type
_entity_poly.pdbx_seq_one_letter_code
_entity_poly.pdbx_strand_id
1 'polypeptide(L)'
;VIKLYIQYGGGGVFHVDGGLDEQHPPAKKMWLLPQEEVDRILAESNETVCTVYRELKRANPSLVPSPEEEKDESTMLLYTCARNAYEDDAKFAKFQAWVCDEYARKGFVEVDYDYFGERAEVFRLYDEAREEVMGHWDHPSDSDDDDEDWKLFIRAIRRTFV
;
A
#
# COMPACT_ATOMS: atom_id res chain seq x y z
N VAL A 1 -6.86 -0.54 -0.86
CA VAL A 1 -6.60 0.89 -0.57
C VAL A 1 -5.60 1.08 0.56
N ILE A 2 -5.71 0.40 1.73
CA ILE A 2 -4.66 0.52 2.76
C ILE A 2 -3.33 -0.17 2.35
N LYS A 3 -3.38 -1.24 1.54
CA LYS A 3 -2.14 -1.78 0.94
C LYS A 3 -1.55 -0.91 -0.16
N LEU A 4 -2.40 -0.27 -0.96
CA LEU A 4 -1.97 0.85 -1.82
C LEU A 4 -1.38 1.98 -0.97
N TYR A 5 -1.89 2.14 0.26
CA TYR A 5 -1.43 3.16 1.19
C TYR A 5 0.00 2.93 1.70
N ILE A 6 0.51 1.72 1.61
CA ILE A 6 1.89 1.48 1.98
C ILE A 6 2.73 1.23 0.71
N GLN A 7 2.21 0.45 -0.26
CA GLN A 7 2.90 0.12 -1.52
C GLN A 7 3.32 1.35 -2.35
N TYR A 8 2.60 2.47 -2.25
CA TYR A 8 2.90 3.74 -2.94
C TYR A 8 3.25 4.89 -1.99
N GLY A 9 3.07 4.70 -0.68
CA GLY A 9 3.35 5.68 0.36
C GLY A 9 4.78 5.54 0.87
N GLY A 10 5.74 6.07 0.12
CA GLY A 10 7.15 6.00 0.47
C GLY A 10 7.44 6.32 1.94
N GLY A 11 8.06 5.37 2.64
CA GLY A 11 8.93 5.63 3.80
C GLY A 11 8.32 6.33 5.03
N GLY A 12 7.00 6.46 5.14
CA GLY A 12 6.33 7.03 6.32
C GLY A 12 6.54 6.16 7.55
N VAL A 13 7.27 6.69 8.52
CA VAL A 13 7.64 6.03 9.77
C VAL A 13 6.42 5.92 10.67
N PHE A 14 5.74 4.77 10.69
CA PHE A 14 4.90 4.42 11.83
C PHE A 14 5.80 4.26 13.06
N HIS A 15 5.91 5.32 13.87
CA HIS A 15 6.46 5.23 15.22
C HIS A 15 5.43 4.52 16.09
N VAL A 16 5.41 3.18 16.01
CA VAL A 16 4.74 2.35 17.01
C VAL A 16 5.68 2.32 18.22
N ASP A 17 5.61 3.34 19.08
CA ASP A 17 6.30 3.32 20.37
C ASP A 17 5.67 2.24 21.26
N GLY A 18 6.09 1.00 21.02
CA GLY A 18 6.12 -0.05 22.03
C GLY A 18 7.38 0.14 22.86
N GLY A 19 7.38 1.13 23.75
CA GLY A 19 8.55 1.47 24.56
C GLY A 19 8.14 2.04 25.91
N LEU A 20 8.26 1.21 26.95
CA LEU A 20 8.21 1.60 28.35
C LEU A 20 9.33 2.61 28.63
N ASP A 21 9.01 3.90 28.75
CA ASP A 21 9.75 4.81 29.64
C ASP A 21 8.97 6.10 29.94
N GLU A 22 8.93 6.41 31.23
CA GLU A 22 8.23 7.52 31.84
C GLU A 22 8.82 8.88 31.42
N GLN A 23 8.18 9.52 30.45
CA GLN A 23 8.16 10.97 30.22
C GLN A 23 7.00 11.23 29.25
N HIS A 24 5.78 11.37 29.77
CA HIS A 24 4.61 11.65 28.94
C HIS A 24 4.87 12.90 28.07
N PRO A 25 5.08 12.77 26.74
CA PRO A 25 4.99 13.92 25.86
C PRO A 25 3.55 14.45 25.97
N PRO A 26 3.28 15.73 25.67
CA PRO A 26 1.93 16.27 25.75
C PRO A 26 0.98 15.30 25.04
N ALA A 27 -0.04 14.82 25.77
CA ALA A 27 -0.90 13.72 25.35
C ALA A 27 -1.18 13.83 23.85
N LYS A 28 -0.61 12.91 23.04
CA LYS A 28 -0.85 12.89 21.60
C LYS A 28 -2.36 12.94 21.41
N LYS A 29 -2.85 13.85 20.58
CA LYS A 29 -4.29 13.95 20.34
C LYS A 29 -4.75 12.65 19.70
N MET A 30 -5.52 11.87 20.44
CA MET A 30 -6.09 10.62 19.97
C MET A 30 -7.45 10.91 19.33
N TRP A 31 -7.69 10.31 18.18
CA TRP A 31 -8.90 10.46 17.39
C TRP A 31 -9.57 9.11 17.25
N LEU A 32 -10.87 9.09 17.47
CA LEU A 32 -11.68 7.90 17.29
C LEU A 32 -11.68 7.51 15.80
N LEU A 33 -11.26 6.29 15.50
CA LEU A 33 -11.32 5.75 14.16
C LEU A 33 -12.79 5.44 13.81
N PRO A 34 -13.30 5.87 12.64
CA PRO A 34 -14.67 5.54 12.23
C PRO A 34 -14.89 4.02 12.21
N GLN A 35 -16.09 3.57 12.60
CA GLN A 35 -16.38 2.13 12.65
C GLN A 35 -16.21 1.46 11.28
N GLU A 36 -16.61 2.13 10.20
CA GLU A 36 -16.41 1.65 8.83
C GLU A 36 -14.94 1.37 8.52
N GLU A 37 -14.03 2.20 9.03
CA GLU A 37 -12.59 2.05 8.85
C GLU A 37 -12.06 0.87 9.67
N VAL A 38 -12.50 0.72 10.92
CA VAL A 38 -12.17 -0.44 11.76
C VAL A 38 -12.63 -1.74 11.10
N ASP A 39 -13.89 -1.81 10.68
CA ASP A 39 -14.45 -2.99 10.03
C ASP A 39 -13.69 -3.32 8.75
N ARG A 40 -13.30 -2.31 7.97
CA ARG A 40 -12.48 -2.48 6.77
C ARG A 40 -11.09 -3.02 7.10
N ILE A 41 -10.41 -2.46 8.10
CA ILE A 41 -9.09 -2.94 8.53
C ILE A 41 -9.17 -4.40 8.98
N LEU A 42 -10.20 -4.77 9.75
CA LEU A 42 -10.36 -6.14 10.25
C LEU A 42 -10.81 -7.14 9.18
N ALA A 43 -11.55 -6.70 8.15
CA ALA A 43 -11.97 -7.53 7.03
C ALA A 43 -10.87 -7.74 5.98
N GLU A 44 -9.85 -6.88 5.95
CA GLU A 44 -8.74 -6.95 5.00
C GLU A 44 -7.92 -8.24 5.23
N SER A 45 -7.67 -9.01 4.16
CA SER A 45 -6.88 -10.23 4.26
C SER A 45 -5.40 -9.92 4.53
N ASN A 46 -4.68 -10.82 5.20
CA ASN A 46 -3.22 -10.70 5.35
C ASN A 46 -2.43 -11.22 4.14
N GLU A 47 -3.12 -11.73 3.11
CA GLU A 47 -2.49 -12.26 1.90
C GLU A 47 -2.43 -11.18 0.83
N THR A 48 -1.25 -10.56 0.61
CA THR A 48 -1.23 -9.31 -0.17
C THR A 48 0.02 -9.00 -0.95
N VAL A 49 0.50 -10.01 -1.62
CA VAL A 49 1.47 -9.78 -2.65
C VAL A 49 0.81 -10.12 -3.97
N CYS A 50 0.90 -9.24 -4.98
CA CYS A 50 0.40 -9.59 -6.30
C CYS A 50 1.11 -10.86 -6.80
N THR A 51 0.51 -11.59 -7.73
CA THR A 51 1.08 -12.86 -8.22
C THR A 51 2.52 -12.69 -8.69
N VAL A 52 2.82 -11.60 -9.39
CA VAL A 52 4.15 -11.26 -9.91
C VAL A 52 5.19 -11.17 -8.78
N TYR A 53 4.89 -10.43 -7.71
CA TYR A 53 5.81 -10.27 -6.59
C TYR A 53 5.98 -11.58 -5.78
N ARG A 54 4.94 -12.40 -5.67
CA ARG A 54 5.03 -13.73 -5.05
C ARG A 54 5.93 -14.67 -5.84
N GLU A 55 5.77 -14.68 -7.15
CA GLU A 55 6.62 -15.45 -8.06
C GLU A 55 8.07 -14.97 -7.99
N LEU A 56 8.28 -13.64 -7.97
CA LEU A 56 9.59 -13.05 -7.79
C LEU A 56 10.23 -13.47 -6.46
N LYS A 57 9.51 -13.36 -5.35
CA LYS A 57 10.01 -13.78 -4.03
C LYS A 57 10.30 -15.29 -3.95
N ARG A 58 9.50 -16.10 -4.65
CA ARG A 58 9.72 -17.55 -4.71
C ARG A 58 10.99 -17.89 -5.49
N ALA A 59 11.23 -17.21 -6.62
CA ALA A 59 12.44 -17.40 -7.42
C ALA A 59 13.68 -16.79 -6.74
N ASN A 60 13.51 -15.64 -6.10
CA ASN A 60 14.55 -14.87 -5.44
C ASN A 60 14.10 -14.41 -4.03
N PRO A 61 14.27 -15.24 -2.99
CA PRO A 61 13.84 -14.93 -1.63
C PRO A 61 14.50 -13.70 -0.99
N SER A 62 15.71 -13.31 -1.40
CA SER A 62 16.36 -12.11 -0.87
C SER A 62 15.84 -10.82 -1.51
N LEU A 63 15.14 -10.93 -2.65
CA LEU A 63 14.75 -9.79 -3.50
C LEU A 63 15.95 -8.88 -3.83
N VAL A 64 17.11 -9.50 -4.07
CA VAL A 64 18.32 -8.81 -4.52
C VAL A 64 18.54 -9.15 -6.00
N PRO A 65 18.45 -8.17 -6.91
CA PRO A 65 18.75 -8.39 -8.32
C PRO A 65 20.16 -8.95 -8.53
N SER A 66 20.31 -9.81 -9.53
CA SER A 66 21.63 -10.21 -10.03
C SER A 66 22.29 -9.09 -10.85
N PRO A 67 23.63 -9.10 -11.02
CA PRO A 67 24.32 -8.07 -11.80
C PRO A 67 23.86 -7.92 -13.26
N GLU A 68 23.19 -8.93 -13.82
CA GLU A 68 22.58 -8.82 -15.15
C GLU A 68 21.21 -8.12 -15.09
N GLU A 69 20.38 -8.46 -14.11
CA GLU A 69 19.09 -7.81 -13.84
C GLU A 69 19.24 -6.33 -13.48
N GLU A 70 20.35 -5.95 -12.82
CA GLU A 70 20.64 -4.56 -12.48
C GLU A 70 20.78 -3.63 -13.69
N LYS A 71 20.98 -4.19 -14.89
CA LYS A 71 21.07 -3.42 -16.14
C LYS A 71 19.71 -3.06 -16.73
N ASP A 72 18.64 -3.72 -16.28
CA ASP A 72 17.28 -3.45 -16.73
C ASP A 72 16.52 -2.62 -15.69
N GLU A 73 16.21 -1.37 -16.05
CA GLU A 73 15.51 -0.43 -15.19
C GLU A 73 14.12 -0.95 -14.78
N SER A 74 13.43 -1.67 -15.66
CA SER A 74 12.10 -2.23 -15.38
C SER A 74 12.19 -3.34 -14.33
N THR A 75 13.19 -4.21 -14.44
CA THR A 75 13.48 -5.23 -13.43
C THR A 75 13.87 -4.60 -12.11
N MET A 76 14.75 -3.59 -12.10
CA MET A 76 15.12 -2.86 -10.88
C MET A 76 13.92 -2.20 -10.18
N LEU A 77 12.99 -1.62 -10.96
CA LEU A 77 11.74 -1.09 -10.46
C LEU A 77 10.88 -2.21 -9.85
N LEU A 78 10.74 -3.34 -10.54
CA LEU A 78 9.99 -4.49 -10.05
C LEU A 78 10.51 -4.99 -8.69
N TYR A 79 11.83 -5.15 -8.53
CA TYR A 79 12.44 -5.54 -7.25
C TYR A 79 12.22 -4.51 -6.15
N THR A 80 12.25 -3.22 -6.48
CA THR A 80 12.00 -2.13 -5.53
C THR A 80 10.54 -2.13 -5.08
N CYS A 81 9.59 -2.20 -6.03
CA CYS A 81 8.17 -2.31 -5.72
C CYS A 81 7.83 -3.56 -4.90
N ALA A 82 8.45 -4.71 -5.22
CA ALA A 82 8.25 -5.93 -4.46
C ALA A 82 8.76 -5.80 -3.02
N ARG A 83 9.95 -5.23 -2.81
CA ARG A 83 10.51 -5.01 -1.45
C ARG A 83 9.61 -4.10 -0.62
N ASN A 84 9.18 -2.97 -1.19
CA ASN A 84 8.27 -2.05 -0.52
C ASN A 84 6.99 -2.80 -0.14
N ALA A 85 6.33 -3.46 -1.09
CA ALA A 85 5.10 -4.22 -0.83
C ALA A 85 5.22 -5.25 0.31
N TYR A 86 6.33 -5.97 0.42
CA TYR A 86 6.56 -6.91 1.51
C TYR A 86 6.83 -6.23 2.87
N GLU A 87 7.58 -5.14 2.89
CA GLU A 87 7.81 -4.34 4.12
C GLU A 87 6.50 -3.77 4.64
N ASP A 88 5.68 -3.36 3.69
CA ASP A 88 4.43 -2.68 3.87
C ASP A 88 3.33 -3.60 4.39
N ASP A 89 3.21 -4.78 3.81
CA ASP A 89 2.37 -5.86 4.34
C ASP A 89 2.74 -6.21 5.79
N ALA A 90 4.05 -6.24 6.10
CA ALA A 90 4.51 -6.52 7.45
C ALA A 90 4.15 -5.40 8.44
N LYS A 91 4.19 -4.13 8.02
CA LYS A 91 3.72 -2.99 8.82
C LYS A 91 2.21 -3.06 9.03
N PHE A 92 1.44 -3.31 7.96
CA PHE A 92 -0.01 -3.42 8.04
C PHE A 92 -0.46 -4.58 8.93
N ALA A 93 0.16 -5.75 8.83
CA ALA A 93 -0.19 -6.90 9.66
C ALA A 93 -0.02 -6.59 11.17
N LYS A 94 1.04 -5.85 11.54
CA LYS A 94 1.23 -5.39 12.93
C LYS A 94 0.16 -4.38 13.35
N PHE A 95 -0.15 -3.42 12.49
CA PHE A 95 -1.20 -2.44 12.74
C PHE A 95 -2.57 -3.11 12.87
N GLN A 96 -2.92 -4.03 11.98
CA GLN A 96 -4.16 -4.79 12.01
C GLN A 96 -4.28 -5.63 13.28
N ALA A 97 -3.19 -6.30 13.71
CA ALA A 97 -3.17 -7.03 14.98
C ALA A 97 -3.45 -6.10 16.17
N TRP A 98 -2.82 -4.92 16.20
CA TRP A 98 -3.08 -3.91 17.23
C TRP A 98 -4.52 -3.38 17.20
N VAL A 99 -5.08 -3.08 16.02
CA VAL A 99 -6.49 -2.67 15.86
C VAL A 99 -7.43 -3.75 16.39
N CYS A 100 -7.14 -5.03 16.10
CA CYS A 100 -7.92 -6.17 16.58
C CYS A 100 -7.91 -6.25 18.11
N ASP A 101 -6.73 -6.16 18.74
CA ASP A 101 -6.58 -6.21 20.19
C ASP A 101 -7.25 -5.02 20.88
N GLU A 102 -7.09 -3.80 20.33
CA GLU A 102 -7.67 -2.58 20.87
C GLU A 102 -9.21 -2.61 20.79
N TYR A 103 -9.74 -3.03 19.65
CA TYR A 103 -11.17 -3.15 19.43
C TYR A 103 -11.80 -4.24 20.31
N ALA A 104 -11.14 -5.39 20.48
CA ALA A 104 -11.61 -6.44 21.38
C ALA A 104 -11.67 -5.99 22.84
N ARG A 105 -10.75 -5.10 23.25
CA ARG A 105 -10.65 -4.61 24.63
C ARG A 105 -11.61 -3.46 24.95
N LYS A 106 -11.76 -2.51 24.02
CA LYS A 106 -12.52 -1.25 24.24
C LYS A 106 -13.86 -1.20 23.51
N GLY A 107 -14.03 -1.97 22.44
CA GLY A 107 -15.13 -1.82 21.48
C GLY A 107 -14.97 -0.63 20.53
N PHE A 108 -13.81 0.03 20.53
CA PHE A 108 -13.46 1.12 19.63
C PHE A 108 -11.94 1.27 19.53
N VAL A 109 -11.47 1.95 18.49
CA VAL A 109 -10.03 2.18 18.25
C VAL A 109 -9.75 3.66 18.17
N GLU A 110 -8.70 4.09 18.87
CA GLU A 110 -8.24 5.47 18.86
C GLU A 110 -6.82 5.52 18.29
N VAL A 111 -6.63 6.29 17.23
CA VAL A 111 -5.33 6.49 16.57
C VAL A 111 -4.78 7.87 16.91
N ASP A 112 -3.48 8.08 16.75
CA ASP A 112 -2.94 9.43 16.84
C ASP A 112 -3.43 10.32 15.69
N TYR A 113 -3.27 11.63 15.87
CA TYR A 113 -3.65 12.61 14.85
C TYR A 113 -2.83 12.44 13.55
N ASP A 114 -1.59 11.97 13.67
CA ASP A 114 -0.66 11.82 12.55
C ASP A 114 -1.15 10.75 11.56
N TYR A 115 -1.80 9.69 12.03
CA TYR A 115 -2.45 8.67 11.19
C TYR A 115 -3.32 9.28 10.08
N PHE A 116 -4.14 10.28 10.39
CA PHE A 116 -5.02 10.90 9.38
C PHE A 116 -4.25 11.74 8.37
N GLY A 117 -3.17 12.39 8.80
CA GLY A 117 -2.27 13.16 7.94
C GLY A 117 -1.52 12.25 6.98
N GLU A 118 -0.89 11.20 7.50
CA GLU A 118 -0.21 10.17 6.71
C GLU A 118 -1.19 9.53 5.72
N ARG A 119 -2.40 9.18 6.16
CA ARG A 119 -3.49 8.69 5.29
C ARG A 119 -3.75 9.60 4.11
N ALA A 120 -3.91 10.89 4.34
CA ALA A 120 -4.19 11.85 3.28
C ALA A 120 -3.01 12.01 2.30
N GLU A 121 -1.77 12.08 2.81
CA GLU A 121 -0.57 12.20 1.97
C GLU A 121 -0.43 11.01 1.00
N VAL A 122 -0.70 9.83 1.52
CA VAL A 122 -0.59 8.63 0.73
C VAL A 122 -1.68 8.53 -0.33
N PHE A 123 -2.93 8.88 -0.01
CA PHE A 123 -3.97 8.96 -1.03
C PHE A 123 -3.59 9.95 -2.12
N ARG A 124 -2.96 11.07 -1.76
CA ARG A 124 -2.43 12.04 -2.72
C ARG A 124 -1.35 11.43 -3.61
N LEU A 125 -0.38 10.71 -3.04
CA LEU A 125 0.67 10.02 -3.81
C LEU A 125 0.11 8.93 -4.72
N TYR A 126 -0.90 8.19 -4.26
CA TYR A 126 -1.59 7.21 -5.07
C TYR A 126 -2.35 7.85 -6.22
N ASP A 127 -3.10 8.92 -5.96
CA ASP A 127 -3.82 9.64 -7.00
C ASP A 127 -2.85 10.24 -8.02
N GLU A 128 -1.71 10.77 -7.58
CA GLU A 128 -0.63 11.27 -8.44
C GLU A 128 -0.02 10.14 -9.29
N ALA A 129 0.34 9.00 -8.70
CA ALA A 129 0.87 7.85 -9.43
C ALA A 129 -0.16 7.24 -10.39
N ARG A 130 -1.43 7.20 -9.97
CA ARG A 130 -2.54 6.75 -10.82
C ARG A 130 -2.75 7.71 -11.98
N GLU A 131 -2.68 9.02 -11.77
CA GLU A 131 -2.77 10.02 -12.83
C GLU A 131 -1.56 9.96 -13.77
N GLU A 132 -0.35 9.75 -13.25
CA GLU A 132 0.85 9.59 -14.08
C GLU A 132 0.74 8.33 -14.95
N VAL A 133 0.31 7.20 -14.36
CA VAL A 133 0.15 5.95 -15.10
C VAL A 133 -1.04 6.04 -16.05
N MET A 134 -2.22 6.45 -15.60
CA MET A 134 -3.50 6.36 -16.34
C MET A 134 -3.87 7.62 -17.11
N GLY A 135 -3.35 8.80 -16.76
CA GLY A 135 -3.62 10.06 -17.46
C GLY A 135 -3.12 10.03 -18.91
N HIS A 136 -2.09 9.22 -19.20
CA HIS A 136 -1.68 8.89 -20.57
C HIS A 136 -2.71 8.06 -21.35
N TRP A 137 -3.69 7.45 -20.68
CA TRP A 137 -4.67 6.51 -21.24
C TRP A 137 -6.10 7.06 -21.26
N ASP A 138 -6.37 8.21 -20.63
CA ASP A 138 -7.65 8.91 -20.73
C ASP A 138 -7.83 9.60 -22.09
N HIS A 139 -6.73 9.78 -22.83
CA HIS A 139 -6.73 10.15 -24.23
C HIS A 139 -6.04 9.05 -25.06
N PRO A 140 -6.66 7.88 -25.29
CA PRO A 140 -6.19 7.04 -26.37
C PRO A 140 -6.27 7.91 -27.64
N SER A 141 -5.15 8.07 -28.34
CA SER A 141 -5.22 8.65 -29.67
C SER A 141 -6.21 7.81 -30.48
N ASP A 142 -7.21 8.43 -31.09
CA ASP A 142 -8.12 7.75 -32.03
C ASP A 142 -7.37 7.08 -33.21
N SER A 143 -6.05 7.28 -33.34
CA SER A 143 -5.21 6.68 -34.37
C SER A 143 -4.71 5.27 -34.09
N ASP A 144 -4.70 4.78 -32.85
CA ASP A 144 -3.91 3.58 -32.48
C ASP A 144 -4.80 2.40 -32.02
N ASP A 145 -5.93 2.13 -32.70
CA ASP A 145 -6.94 1.20 -32.17
C ASP A 145 -7.62 0.23 -33.16
N ASP A 146 -6.83 -0.62 -33.83
CA ASP A 146 -7.33 -1.88 -34.41
C ASP A 146 -6.92 -3.14 -33.61
N ASP A 147 -6.30 -2.99 -32.44
CA ASP A 147 -5.93 -4.14 -31.58
C ASP A 147 -7.02 -4.40 -30.51
N GLU A 148 -7.89 -5.37 -30.78
CA GLU A 148 -8.96 -5.77 -29.85
C GLU A 148 -8.42 -6.35 -28.53
N ASP A 149 -7.23 -6.96 -28.52
CA ASP A 149 -6.61 -7.47 -27.29
C ASP A 149 -6.17 -6.30 -26.40
N TRP A 150 -5.70 -5.21 -27.01
CA TRP A 150 -5.37 -3.97 -26.31
C TRP A 150 -6.61 -3.29 -25.68
N LYS A 151 -7.73 -3.20 -26.42
CA LYS A 151 -9.02 -2.71 -25.88
C LYS A 151 -9.49 -3.55 -24.70
N LEU A 152 -9.34 -4.87 -24.77
CA LEU A 152 -9.72 -5.80 -23.71
C LEU A 152 -8.82 -5.64 -22.48
N PHE A 153 -7.51 -5.53 -22.66
CA PHE A 153 -6.57 -5.26 -21.58
C PHE A 153 -6.91 -3.96 -20.85
N ILE A 154 -7.20 -2.88 -21.59
CA ILE A 154 -7.59 -1.61 -20.96
C ILE A 154 -8.92 -1.68 -20.24
N ARG A 155 -9.92 -2.37 -20.80
CA ARG A 155 -11.18 -2.63 -20.09
C ARG A 155 -10.97 -3.46 -18.82
N ALA A 156 -10.06 -4.43 -18.83
CA ALA A 156 -9.73 -5.25 -17.67
C ALA A 156 -9.02 -4.44 -16.57
N ILE A 157 -8.05 -3.59 -16.95
CA ILE A 157 -7.40 -2.64 -16.04
C ILE A 157 -8.44 -1.68 -15.45
N ARG A 158 -9.25 -1.02 -16.29
CA ARG A 158 -10.30 -0.09 -15.83
C ARG A 158 -11.28 -0.76 -14.87
N ARG A 159 -11.60 -2.05 -15.04
CA ARG A 159 -12.43 -2.81 -14.09
C ARG A 159 -11.73 -3.20 -12.78
N THR A 160 -10.41 -3.24 -12.77
CA THR A 160 -9.62 -3.60 -11.59
C THR A 160 -9.36 -2.39 -10.69
N PHE A 161 -9.33 -1.19 -11.27
CA PHE A 161 -9.05 0.07 -10.58
C PHE A 161 -10.30 0.96 -10.34
N VAL A 162 -11.50 0.52 -10.74
CA VAL A 162 -12.81 1.09 -10.34
C VAL A 162 -13.43 0.16 -9.30
#